data_AF-A0A972LHU7-F1
#
_entry.id   AF-A0A972LHU7-F1
#
_cell.length_a   1.000
_cell.length_b   1.000
_cell.length_c   1.000
_cell.angle_alpha   90.00
_cell.angle_beta   90.00
_cell.angle_gamma   90.00
#
_symmetry.space_group_name_H-M   'P 1'
#
loop_
_entity.id
_entity.type
_entity.pdbx_description
1 polymer ?
#
loop_
_entity_poly.entity_id
_entity_poly.type
_entity_poly.pdbx_seq_one_letter_code
_entity_poly.pdbx_strand_id
1 'polypeptide(L)'
;MPDGFKNSHFSWNELMTNDIEKAKTFYGALFTWTMADIPMEDGQYTMAQKGDERAAGLMAMPKGSEGMPPHWGAYVTVEDVDASAKKAKDLGATIIV
;
A
#
# COMPACT_ATOMS: atom_id res chain seq x y z
N MET A 1 4.57 -5.62 15.89
CA MET A 1 3.19 -5.27 16.28
C MET A 1 2.67 -6.40 17.15
N PRO A 2 2.46 -6.20 18.47
CA PRO A 2 2.28 -7.32 19.40
C PRO A 2 0.97 -8.13 19.28
N ASP A 3 -0.07 -7.67 18.58
CA ASP A 3 -1.39 -8.34 18.60
C ASP A 3 -1.96 -8.68 17.20
N GLY A 4 -1.10 -8.81 16.19
CA GLY A 4 -1.56 -8.95 14.80
C GLY A 4 -2.35 -7.72 14.34
N PHE A 5 -2.80 -7.71 13.08
CA PHE A 5 -3.72 -6.67 12.65
C PHE A 5 -5.14 -7.00 13.10
N LYS A 6 -5.83 -6.02 13.68
CA LYS A 6 -7.21 -6.18 14.15
C LYS A 6 -8.19 -6.15 12.98
N ASN A 7 -9.15 -7.09 12.96
CA ASN A 7 -10.20 -7.13 11.94
C ASN A 7 -10.95 -5.78 11.86
N SER A 8 -11.28 -5.36 10.64
CA SER A 8 -11.95 -4.11 10.28
C SER A 8 -11.17 -2.83 10.61
N HIS A 9 -9.87 -2.93 10.89
CA HIS A 9 -8.98 -1.77 11.03
C HIS A 9 -8.13 -1.57 9.77
N PHE A 10 -7.82 -0.31 9.46
CA PHE A 10 -6.76 0.00 8.51
C PHE A 10 -5.44 -0.54 9.02
N SER A 11 -4.78 -1.35 8.20
CA SER A 11 -3.56 -2.08 8.57
C SER A 11 -2.35 -1.71 7.72
N TRP A 12 -2.59 -1.12 6.53
CA TRP A 12 -1.50 -0.75 5.64
C TRP A 12 -1.90 0.42 4.74
N ASN A 13 -0.90 1.20 4.33
CA ASN A 13 -1.05 2.25 3.33
C ASN A 13 0.06 2.12 2.30
N GLU A 14 -0.29 2.30 1.04
CA GLU A 14 0.60 2.13 -0.09
C GLU A 14 0.50 3.31 -1.04
N LEU A 15 1.65 3.86 -1.43
CA LEU A 15 1.73 4.88 -2.46
C LEU A 15 2.02 4.22 -3.81
N MET A 16 1.11 4.42 -4.76
CA MET A 16 1.38 4.16 -6.17
C MET A 16 1.78 5.47 -6.84
N THR A 17 2.98 5.52 -7.41
CA THR A 17 3.52 6.73 -8.04
C THR A 17 4.29 6.42 -9.32
N ASN A 18 4.38 7.41 -10.21
CA ASN A 18 5.20 7.36 -11.42
C ASN A 18 6.66 7.78 -11.18
N ASP A 19 6.96 8.35 -10.00
CA ASP A 19 8.31 8.78 -9.61
C ASP A 19 8.59 8.38 -8.16
N ILE A 20 9.15 7.17 -7.99
CA ILE A 20 9.44 6.58 -6.68
C ILE A 20 10.55 7.35 -5.98
N GLU A 21 11.62 7.73 -6.68
CA GLU A 21 12.79 8.38 -6.08
C GLU A 21 12.45 9.77 -5.53
N LYS A 22 11.60 10.52 -6.25
CA LYS A 22 11.08 11.79 -5.74
C LYS A 22 10.18 11.58 -4.54
N ALA A 23 9.33 10.55 -4.55
CA ALA A 23 8.48 10.22 -3.40
C ALA A 23 9.30 9.81 -2.17
N LYS A 24 10.32 8.97 -2.34
CA LYS A 24 11.27 8.59 -1.28
C LYS A 24 11.93 9.82 -0.66
N THR A 25 12.44 10.72 -1.50
CA THR A 25 13.08 11.96 -1.04
C THR A 25 12.11 12.84 -0.25
N PHE A 26 10.91 13.07 -0.81
CA PHE A 26 9.90 13.94 -0.20
C PHE A 26 9.39 13.38 1.13
N TYR A 27 8.90 12.14 1.15
CA TYR A 27 8.32 11.53 2.35
C TYR A 27 9.36 11.14 3.39
N GLY A 28 10.57 10.76 2.94
CA GLY A 28 11.72 10.53 3.81
C GLY A 28 12.05 11.78 4.62
N ALA A 29 12.14 12.94 3.97
CA ALA A 29 12.38 14.21 4.66
C ALA A 29 11.19 14.64 5.53
N LEU A 30 9.96 14.56 5.00
CA LEU A 30 8.76 15.07 5.67
C LEU A 30 8.43 14.31 6.96
N PHE A 31 8.52 12.98 6.92
CA PHE A 31 8.15 12.13 8.04
C PHE A 31 9.35 11.54 8.79
N THR A 32 10.57 11.88 8.37
CA THR A 32 11.81 11.29 8.89
C THR A 32 11.79 9.76 8.72
N TRP A 33 11.32 9.30 7.56
CA TRP A 33 11.24 7.89 7.22
C TRP A 33 12.55 7.39 6.62
N THR A 34 12.92 6.16 6.94
CA THR A 34 13.93 5.40 6.22
C THR A 34 13.26 4.58 5.12
N MET A 35 13.96 4.36 4.01
CA MET A 35 13.45 3.65 2.84
C MET A 35 14.29 2.42 2.58
N ALA A 36 13.66 1.25 2.48
CA ALA A 36 14.32 -0.01 2.17
C ALA A 36 13.72 -0.62 0.90
N ASP A 37 14.55 -0.75 -0.13
CA ASP A 37 14.13 -1.34 -1.41
C ASP A 37 14.16 -2.87 -1.34
N ILE A 38 13.06 -3.48 -1.78
CA ILE A 38 12.83 -4.91 -1.81
C ILE A 38 12.58 -5.30 -3.27
N PRO A 39 13.47 -6.08 -3.90
CA PRO A 39 13.25 -6.61 -5.24
C PRO A 39 12.01 -7.50 -5.30
N MET A 40 11.18 -7.32 -6.31
CA MET A 40 9.99 -8.13 -6.60
C MET A 40 10.07 -8.65 -8.04
N GLU A 41 9.30 -9.69 -8.37
CA GLU A 41 9.30 -10.30 -9.71
C GLU A 41 8.95 -9.27 -10.81
N ASP A 42 7.96 -8.42 -10.55
CA ASP A 42 7.45 -7.40 -11.50
C ASP A 42 7.96 -5.98 -11.23
N GLY A 43 9.05 -5.83 -10.46
CA GLY A 43 9.67 -4.52 -10.22
C GLY A 43 10.27 -4.38 -8.82
N GLN A 44 10.01 -3.24 -8.19
CA GLN A 44 10.59 -2.91 -6.88
C GLN A 44 9.50 -2.42 -5.94
N TYR A 45 9.54 -2.93 -4.73
CA TYR A 45 8.75 -2.45 -3.62
C TYR A 45 9.64 -1.67 -2.65
N THR A 46 9.22 -0.48 -2.22
CA THR A 46 9.93 0.29 -1.20
C THR A 46 9.17 0.21 0.11
N MET A 47 9.81 -0.32 1.14
CA MET A 47 9.31 -0.29 2.52
C MET A 47 9.75 1.01 3.20
N ALA A 48 8.80 1.85 3.59
CA ALA A 48 9.06 3.03 4.41
C ALA A 48 8.92 2.69 5.91
N GLN A 49 9.88 3.12 6.72
CA GLN A 49 9.90 2.86 8.16
C GLN A 49 10.09 4.14 8.96
N LYS A 50 9.49 4.19 10.15
CA LYS A 50 9.72 5.21 11.16
C LYS A 50 10.34 4.54 12.39
N GLY A 51 11.66 4.62 12.51
CA GLY A 51 12.40 3.77 13.45
C GLY A 51 12.20 2.29 13.09
N ASP A 52 11.77 1.48 14.05
CA ASP A 52 11.55 0.04 13.83
C ASP A 52 10.15 -0.30 13.29
N GLU A 53 9.27 0.71 13.18
CA GLU A 53 7.89 0.52 12.71
C GLU A 53 7.79 0.65 11.19
N ARG A 54 7.09 -0.29 10.55
CA ARG A 54 6.72 -0.20 9.14
C ARG A 54 5.59 0.81 9.00
N ALA A 55 5.83 1.87 8.23
CA ALA A 55 4.92 3.00 8.11
C ALA A 55 4.07 2.95 6.84
N ALA A 56 4.67 2.59 5.71
CA ALA A 56 4.00 2.55 4.41
C ALA A 56 4.78 1.75 3.37
N GLY A 57 4.10 1.41 2.27
CA GLY A 57 4.69 0.92 1.04
C GLY A 57 4.76 2.01 -0.03
N LEU A 58 5.75 1.93 -0.92
CA LEU A 58 5.75 2.67 -2.17
C LEU A 58 6.05 1.70 -3.32
N MET A 59 5.34 1.86 -4.43
CA MET A 59 5.57 1.09 -5.64
C MET A 59 5.30 1.92 -6.89
N ALA A 60 5.85 1.45 -8.01
CA ALA A 60 5.56 2.04 -9.31
C ALA A 60 4.09 1.80 -9.66
N MET A 61 3.48 2.77 -10.34
CA MET A 61 2.19 2.53 -10.98
C MET A 61 2.30 1.37 -11.99
N PRO A 62 1.32 0.44 -12.01
CA PRO A 62 1.37 -0.70 -12.91
C PRO A 62 1.24 -0.26 -14.37
N LYS A 63 1.78 -1.07 -15.29
CA LYS A 63 1.58 -0.88 -16.73
C LYS A 63 0.08 -0.95 -17.06
N GLY A 64 -0.42 -0.11 -17.98
CA GLY A 64 -1.85 -0.08 -18.30
C GLY A 64 -2.69 0.85 -17.42
N SER A 65 -2.06 1.57 -16.48
CA SER A 65 -2.73 2.57 -15.64
C SER A 65 -2.61 4.00 -16.19
N GLU A 66 -2.44 4.15 -17.51
CA GLU A 66 -2.27 5.45 -18.16
C GLU A 66 -3.46 6.38 -17.86
N GLY A 67 -3.17 7.57 -17.35
CA GLY A 67 -4.20 8.56 -16.99
C GLY A 67 -4.71 8.47 -15.56
N MET A 68 -4.38 7.41 -14.81
CA MET A 68 -4.63 7.41 -13.36
C MET A 68 -3.56 8.26 -12.64
N PRO A 69 -3.94 9.21 -11.77
CA PRO A 69 -2.96 9.98 -11.02
C PRO A 69 -2.30 9.14 -9.92
N PRO A 70 -1.07 9.50 -9.49
CA PRO A 70 -0.47 8.96 -8.28
C PRO A 70 -1.40 9.12 -7.08
N HIS A 71 -1.52 8.08 -6.24
CA HIS A 71 -2.46 8.07 -5.13
C HIS A 71 -2.00 7.14 -4.00
N TRP A 72 -2.58 7.37 -2.82
CA TRP A 72 -2.46 6.48 -1.67
C TRP A 72 -3.63 5.50 -1.66
N GLY A 73 -3.31 4.21 -1.58
CA GLY A 73 -4.25 3.13 -1.29
C GLY A 73 -4.18 2.72 0.18
N ALA A 74 -5.32 2.39 0.78
CA ALA A 74 -5.41 1.91 2.15
C ALA A 74 -5.96 0.49 2.19
N TYR A 75 -5.40 -0.34 3.06
CA TYR A 75 -5.80 -1.73 3.25
C TYR A 75 -6.49 -1.88 4.59
N VAL A 76 -7.59 -2.62 4.60
CA VAL A 76 -8.33 -2.98 5.81
C VAL A 76 -8.10 -4.47 6.07
N THR A 77 -7.72 -4.81 7.31
CA THR A 77 -7.61 -6.21 7.70
C THR A 77 -8.99 -6.82 7.81
N VAL A 78 -9.14 -8.01 7.23
CA VAL A 78 -10.34 -8.82 7.29
C VAL A 78 -9.97 -10.23 7.75
N GLU A 79 -10.89 -10.89 8.45
CA GLU A 79 -10.70 -12.29 8.86
C GLU A 79 -10.59 -13.24 7.67
N ASP A 80 -11.37 -12.97 6.62
CA ASP A 80 -11.40 -13.77 5.39
C ASP A 80 -11.63 -12.83 4.20
N VAL A 81 -10.66 -12.78 3.29
CA VAL A 81 -10.68 -11.90 2.12
C VAL A 81 -11.74 -12.30 1.11
N ASP A 82 -11.95 -13.60 0.89
CA ASP A 82 -12.90 -14.12 -0.08
C ASP A 82 -14.33 -13.90 0.39
N ALA A 83 -14.61 -14.19 1.67
CA ALA A 83 -15.91 -13.93 2.27
C ALA A 83 -16.23 -12.43 2.28
N SER A 84 -15.25 -11.58 2.58
CA SER A 84 -15.41 -10.13 2.59
C SER A 84 -15.64 -9.56 1.20
N ALA A 85 -14.88 -10.00 0.20
CA ALA A 85 -15.05 -9.60 -1.19
C ALA A 85 -16.42 -10.02 -1.73
N LYS A 86 -16.86 -11.25 -1.44
CA LYS A 86 -18.20 -11.71 -1.80
C LYS A 86 -19.27 -10.82 -1.17
N LYS A 87 -19.19 -10.55 0.13
CA LYS A 87 -20.16 -9.70 0.83
C LYS A 87 -20.18 -8.28 0.28
N ALA A 88 -19.02 -7.71 -0.03
CA ALA A 88 -18.92 -6.39 -0.64
C ALA A 88 -19.63 -6.36 -2.01
N LYS A 89 -19.41 -7.38 -2.84
CA LYS A 89 -20.10 -7.53 -4.13
C LYS A 89 -21.61 -7.66 -3.97
N ASP A 90 -22.07 -8.48 -3.02
CA ASP A 90 -23.51 -8.64 -2.73
C ASP A 90 -24.16 -7.31 -2.27
N LEU A 91 -23.37 -6.40 -1.69
CA LEU A 91 -23.79 -5.05 -1.28
C LEU A 91 -23.61 -3.98 -2.38
N GLY A 92 -23.17 -4.36 -3.58
CA GLY A 92 -23.06 -3.47 -4.75
C GLY A 92 -21.66 -2.92 -5.02
N ALA A 93 -20.62 -3.39 -4.32
CA ALA A 93 -19.24 -3.02 -4.65
C ALA A 93 -18.79 -3.66 -5.97
N THR A 94 -17.92 -2.96 -6.69
CA THR A 94 -17.20 -3.52 -7.85
C THR A 94 -15.90 -4.14 -7.38
N ILE A 95 -15.69 -5.42 -7.69
CA ILE A 95 -14.42 -6.10 -7.46
C ILE A 95 -13.48 -5.77 -8.62
N ILE A 96 -12.32 -5.22 -8.30
CA ILE A 96 -11.25 -4.91 -9.25
C ILE A 96 -10.23 -6.05 -9.16
N VAL A 97 -9.85 -6.61 -10.31
CA VAL A 97 -8.86 -7.69 -10.48
C VAL A 97 -7.84 -7.32 -11.54
#